data_AF-A0A2W2ECM3-F1
#
_entry.id   AF-A0A2W2ECM3-F1
#
_cell.length_a   1.000
_cell.length_b   1.000
_cell.length_c   1.000
_cell.angle_alpha   90.00
_cell.angle_beta   90.00
_cell.angle_gamma   90.00
#
_symmetry.space_group_name_H-M   'P 1'
#
loop_
_entity.id
_entity.type
_entity.pdbx_description
1 polymer ?
#
loop_
_entity_poly.entity_id
_entity_poly.type
_entity_poly.pdbx_seq_one_letter_code
_entity_poly.pdbx_strand_id
1 'polypeptide(L)'
;LSGVGRRMPWVCAAAVLAGASMAGLPPLAGFVAKEAALEAFLEDPFALAGVVAGSALTAAYTLRFLWGAFAAKPGVAAREVHGTPAVMHAPTALLSVLGLLLAPLASWYAGAMSGYTGTFRDPGHETHLVLWAGFSLPLLLSAVALAAGALLFLAGEPLARVGAALHAVDSSRLFWAAVRRLDRFAVQATGFVQRGSLPDYLVLALATTVGVGLFSVAYGGAPHLALPVVAWQRLEQPIVAVLLIAAAVLALFTRAYIALAVVVGMTGYGAALLFLAHGSPDLALTQFLAETLSLVMFALVLRRLPIEPPRGRLRFRFRLALGLAVGVVATGGAMLAMSARTTRPVGEFMGAAAERQGISNIVSAIILDIRAWDTMGESAVLVVLTLGVTSLVFLRRTTYRIERAGTRARRDRGPHWLASTLPRGQWALAFEVVATLTFHTVLVLSVFLLFIGHSGVGGGFAGGIVAGLAITVRYLAGGRNELAAAVPMHAGVLMGVGLTLSTATALAGLLFGRAALEMLATDVTVPLVGHLHLSTNLIFDLGVYVSVVGMVQDVLRGLGAELDRQIDAEGES
;
A
#
# COMPACT_ATOMS: atom_id res chain seq x y z
N LEU A 1 14.31 -55.91 -25.69
CA LEU A 1 13.51 -57.10 -26.09
C LEU A 1 14.10 -57.70 -27.35
N SER A 2 14.14 -59.03 -27.44
CA SER A 2 14.60 -59.80 -28.61
C SER A 2 13.70 -61.03 -28.75
N GLY A 3 13.24 -61.32 -29.97
CA GLY A 3 12.50 -62.54 -30.29
C GLY A 3 11.03 -62.60 -29.83
N VAL A 4 10.46 -61.46 -29.40
CA VAL A 4 9.07 -61.40 -28.89
C VAL A 4 8.05 -61.72 -29.98
N GLY A 5 8.31 -61.35 -31.25
CA GLY A 5 7.39 -61.60 -32.35
C GLY A 5 7.08 -63.08 -32.59
N ARG A 6 8.04 -63.98 -32.33
CA ARG A 6 7.84 -65.43 -32.45
C ARG A 6 7.02 -66.01 -31.30
N ARG A 7 7.08 -65.39 -30.11
CA ARG A 7 6.38 -65.86 -28.91
C ARG A 7 4.98 -65.28 -28.77
N MET A 8 4.72 -64.11 -29.36
CA MET A 8 3.42 -63.45 -29.37
C MET A 8 3.02 -63.03 -30.79
N PRO A 9 2.71 -64.00 -31.67
CA PRO A 9 2.48 -63.73 -33.09
C PRO A 9 1.28 -62.81 -33.34
N TRP A 10 0.20 -62.94 -32.56
CA TRP A 10 -1.01 -62.13 -32.70
C TRP A 10 -0.78 -60.65 -32.33
N VAL A 11 -0.05 -60.41 -31.25
CA VAL A 11 0.31 -59.04 -30.83
C VAL A 11 1.31 -58.42 -31.81
N CYS A 12 2.24 -59.21 -32.33
CA CYS A 12 3.14 -58.78 -33.39
C CYS A 12 2.37 -58.41 -34.67
N ALA A 13 1.41 -59.23 -35.09
CA ALA A 13 0.60 -58.97 -36.29
C ALA A 13 -0.24 -57.68 -36.14
N ALA A 14 -0.89 -57.49 -35.00
CA ALA A 14 -1.62 -56.26 -34.70
C ALA A 14 -0.69 -55.03 -34.70
N ALA A 15 0.48 -55.12 -34.05
CA ALA A 15 1.45 -54.04 -34.03
C ALA A 15 2.01 -53.71 -35.42
N VAL A 16 2.26 -54.73 -36.26
CA VAL A 16 2.72 -54.54 -37.65
C VAL A 16 1.63 -53.87 -38.48
N LEU A 17 0.37 -54.27 -38.36
CA LEU A 17 -0.75 -53.63 -39.07
C LEU A 17 -0.94 -52.17 -38.63
N ALA A 18 -0.96 -51.91 -37.32
CA ALA A 18 -1.06 -50.55 -36.77
C ALA A 18 0.15 -49.68 -37.18
N GLY A 19 1.36 -50.24 -37.10
CA GLY A 19 2.58 -49.58 -37.51
C GLY A 19 2.60 -49.27 -39.00
N ALA A 20 2.22 -50.24 -39.85
CA ALA A 20 2.11 -50.03 -41.29
C ALA A 20 1.08 -48.93 -41.64
N SER A 21 -0.02 -48.84 -40.89
CA SER A 21 -1.00 -47.76 -41.05
C SER A 21 -0.41 -46.41 -40.63
N MET A 22 0.24 -46.33 -39.46
CA MET A 22 0.93 -45.12 -38.98
C MET A 22 2.06 -44.65 -39.90
N ALA A 23 2.81 -45.59 -40.50
CA ALA A 23 3.83 -45.29 -41.51
C ALA A 23 3.21 -44.85 -42.84
N GLY A 24 1.97 -45.23 -43.12
CA GLY A 24 1.24 -44.88 -44.35
C GLY A 24 1.52 -45.85 -45.49
N LEU A 25 1.49 -47.16 -45.25
CA LEU A 25 1.62 -48.17 -46.30
C LEU A 25 0.26 -48.49 -46.95
N PRO A 26 0.16 -48.60 -48.29
CA PRO A 26 -1.01 -49.15 -48.95
C PRO A 26 -1.22 -50.65 -48.57
N PRO A 27 -2.46 -51.14 -48.39
CA PRO A 27 -3.76 -50.46 -48.51
C PRO A 27 -4.39 -50.07 -47.16
N LEU A 28 -3.65 -49.43 -46.23
CA LEU A 28 -4.15 -49.10 -44.89
C LEU A 28 -4.74 -47.68 -44.81
N ALA A 29 -5.65 -47.43 -43.87
CA ALA A 29 -6.31 -46.14 -43.74
C ALA A 29 -5.34 -44.96 -43.51
N GLY A 30 -4.21 -45.19 -42.85
CA GLY A 30 -3.20 -44.15 -42.66
C GLY A 30 -2.45 -43.76 -43.95
N PHE A 31 -2.47 -44.58 -45.00
CA PHE A 31 -2.00 -44.17 -46.33
C PHE A 31 -2.92 -43.09 -46.91
N VAL A 32 -4.24 -43.32 -46.88
CA VAL A 32 -5.25 -42.37 -47.37
C VAL A 32 -5.14 -41.02 -46.66
N ALA A 33 -4.96 -41.03 -45.33
CA ALA A 33 -4.82 -39.80 -44.55
C ALA A 33 -3.53 -39.02 -44.88
N LYS A 34 -2.40 -39.72 -45.10
CA LYS A 34 -1.14 -39.07 -45.47
C LYS A 34 -1.14 -38.55 -46.90
N GLU A 35 -1.74 -39.29 -47.83
CA GLU A 35 -1.84 -38.86 -49.22
C GLU A 35 -2.70 -37.60 -49.33
N ALA A 36 -3.83 -37.55 -48.62
CA ALA A 36 -4.67 -36.36 -48.53
C ALA A 36 -3.95 -35.16 -47.89
N ALA A 37 -3.13 -35.38 -46.85
CA ALA A 37 -2.34 -34.32 -46.25
C ALA A 37 -1.26 -33.79 -47.21
N LEU A 38 -0.61 -34.66 -47.98
CA LEU A 38 0.38 -34.24 -48.98
C LEU A 38 -0.26 -33.48 -50.14
N GLU A 39 -1.45 -33.94 -50.58
CA GLU A 39 -2.24 -33.26 -51.62
C GLU A 39 -2.67 -31.86 -51.17
N ALA A 40 -3.12 -31.71 -49.93
CA ALA A 40 -3.58 -30.44 -49.37
C ALA A 40 -2.49 -29.35 -49.30
N PHE A 41 -1.20 -29.74 -49.20
CA PHE A 41 -0.08 -28.80 -49.09
C PHE A 41 0.76 -28.70 -50.36
N LEU A 42 0.30 -29.19 -51.52
CA LEU A 42 1.06 -29.13 -52.79
C LEU A 42 1.46 -27.70 -53.19
N GLU A 43 0.64 -26.70 -52.85
CA GLU A 43 0.86 -25.29 -53.19
C GLU A 43 1.75 -24.54 -52.17
N ASP A 44 2.05 -25.11 -51.00
CA ASP A 44 2.94 -24.53 -49.98
C ASP A 44 4.20 -25.41 -49.81
N PRO A 45 5.33 -25.05 -50.45
CA PRO A 45 6.56 -25.83 -50.40
C PRO A 45 7.13 -26.01 -48.98
N PHE A 46 6.93 -25.06 -48.08
CA PHE A 46 7.47 -25.14 -46.71
C PHE A 46 6.65 -26.09 -45.85
N ALA A 47 5.32 -25.98 -45.91
CA ALA A 47 4.42 -26.92 -45.24
C ALA A 47 4.59 -28.33 -45.80
N LEU A 48 4.67 -28.48 -47.13
CA LEU A 48 4.88 -29.76 -47.80
C LEU A 48 6.19 -30.42 -47.36
N ALA A 49 7.29 -29.67 -47.34
CA ALA A 49 8.58 -30.17 -46.86
C ALA A 49 8.50 -30.62 -45.39
N GLY A 50 7.79 -29.86 -44.55
CA GLY A 50 7.53 -30.22 -43.15
C GLY A 50 6.73 -31.53 -43.01
N VAL A 51 5.66 -31.70 -43.80
CA VAL A 51 4.82 -32.90 -43.78
C VAL A 51 5.57 -34.12 -44.31
N VAL A 52 6.35 -33.98 -45.39
CA VAL A 52 7.20 -35.06 -45.93
C VAL A 52 8.27 -35.46 -44.91
N ALA A 53 8.96 -34.50 -44.30
CA ALA A 53 9.97 -34.77 -43.27
C ALA A 53 9.34 -35.42 -42.03
N GLY A 54 8.20 -34.92 -41.56
CA GLY A 54 7.43 -35.51 -40.46
C GLY A 54 6.97 -36.94 -40.77
N SER A 55 6.53 -37.19 -42.01
CA SER A 55 6.13 -38.52 -42.48
C SER A 55 7.31 -39.49 -42.57
N ALA A 56 8.49 -39.03 -43.01
CA ALA A 56 9.71 -39.81 -43.02
C ALA A 56 10.20 -40.16 -41.61
N LEU A 57 10.20 -39.19 -40.68
CA LEU A 57 10.48 -39.43 -39.26
C LEU A 57 9.47 -40.41 -38.64
N THR A 58 8.21 -40.31 -39.04
CA THR A 58 7.15 -41.22 -38.62
C THR A 58 7.41 -42.65 -39.04
N ALA A 59 7.75 -42.87 -40.32
CA ALA A 59 8.16 -44.16 -40.81
C ALA A 59 9.41 -44.69 -40.09
N ALA A 60 10.41 -43.83 -39.85
CA ALA A 60 11.65 -44.20 -39.16
C ALA A 60 11.40 -44.67 -37.71
N TYR A 61 10.62 -43.92 -36.92
CA TYR A 61 10.33 -44.32 -35.53
C TYR A 61 9.39 -45.53 -35.47
N THR A 62 8.51 -45.71 -36.45
CA THR A 62 7.66 -46.91 -36.59
C THR A 62 8.52 -48.15 -36.82
N LEU A 63 9.45 -48.11 -37.78
CA LEU A 63 10.37 -49.21 -38.05
C LEU A 63 11.26 -49.50 -36.83
N ARG A 64 11.74 -48.45 -36.15
CA ARG A 64 12.48 -48.57 -34.89
C ARG A 64 11.66 -49.25 -33.79
N PHE A 65 10.37 -48.94 -33.67
CA PHE A 65 9.46 -49.59 -32.73
C PHE A 65 9.27 -51.07 -33.07
N LEU A 66 8.91 -51.39 -34.32
CA LEU A 66 8.65 -52.77 -34.76
C LEU A 66 9.90 -53.66 -34.62
N TRP A 67 11.04 -53.19 -35.12
CA TRP A 67 12.31 -53.90 -34.99
C TRP A 67 12.78 -53.96 -33.53
N GLY A 68 12.64 -52.85 -32.79
CA GLY A 68 13.09 -52.73 -31.41
C GLY A 68 12.33 -53.65 -30.44
N ALA A 69 11.02 -53.82 -30.65
CA ALA A 69 10.16 -54.60 -29.77
C ALA A 69 10.05 -56.07 -30.20
N PHE A 70 9.88 -56.36 -31.50
CA PHE A 70 9.46 -57.70 -31.97
C PHE A 70 10.55 -58.50 -32.67
N ALA A 71 11.54 -57.86 -33.30
CA ALA A 71 12.57 -58.58 -34.06
C ALA A 71 13.53 -59.38 -33.16
N ALA A 72 14.13 -60.43 -33.72
CA ALA A 72 15.26 -61.13 -33.12
C ALA A 72 16.54 -60.35 -33.43
N LYS A 73 17.31 -60.01 -32.40
CA LYS A 73 18.54 -59.22 -32.53
C LYS A 73 19.76 -60.13 -32.38
N PRO A 74 20.76 -60.05 -33.28
CA PRO A 74 21.98 -60.84 -33.18
C PRO A 74 22.68 -60.59 -31.84
N GLY A 75 23.12 -61.66 -31.16
CA GLY A 75 23.83 -61.56 -29.89
C GLY A 75 22.98 -61.19 -28.65
N VAL A 76 21.66 -61.04 -28.78
CA VAL A 76 20.76 -60.72 -27.66
C VAL A 76 19.85 -61.92 -27.36
N ALA A 77 19.99 -62.49 -26.16
CA ALA A 77 19.17 -63.61 -25.71
C ALA A 77 17.66 -63.30 -25.81
N ALA A 78 16.90 -64.28 -26.28
CA ALA A 78 15.45 -64.16 -26.39
C ALA A 78 14.83 -63.99 -25.00
N ARG A 79 13.98 -62.98 -24.83
CA ARG A 79 13.33 -62.72 -23.53
C ARG A 79 12.15 -63.66 -23.33
N GLU A 80 12.03 -64.25 -22.14
CA GLU A 80 10.82 -64.95 -21.71
C GLU A 80 9.66 -63.97 -21.53
N VAL A 81 8.56 -64.26 -22.22
CA VAL A 81 7.34 -63.45 -22.21
C VAL A 81 6.18 -64.39 -21.97
N HIS A 82 5.30 -64.01 -21.04
CA HIS A 82 4.07 -64.74 -20.73
C HIS A 82 3.03 -64.51 -21.83
N GLY A 83 2.24 -65.52 -22.15
CA GLY A 83 1.12 -65.38 -23.07
C GLY A 83 0.09 -64.39 -22.53
N THR A 84 -0.29 -63.40 -23.33
CA THR A 84 -1.34 -62.43 -22.96
C THR A 84 -2.72 -63.02 -23.23
N PRO A 85 -3.67 -62.91 -22.29
CA PRO A 85 -5.06 -63.30 -22.52
C PRO A 85 -5.64 -62.67 -23.79
N ALA A 86 -6.56 -63.39 -24.45
CA ALA A 86 -7.22 -62.93 -25.68
C ALA A 86 -7.91 -61.57 -25.49
N VAL A 87 -8.55 -61.37 -24.34
CA VAL A 87 -9.27 -60.15 -23.98
C VAL A 87 -8.38 -58.90 -23.99
N MET A 88 -7.08 -59.03 -23.69
CA MET A 88 -6.17 -57.89 -23.60
C MET A 88 -5.69 -57.39 -24.98
N HIS A 89 -5.60 -58.27 -25.97
CA HIS A 89 -5.14 -57.92 -27.32
C HIS A 89 -6.26 -57.90 -28.36
N ALA A 90 -7.47 -58.39 -28.03
CA ALA A 90 -8.61 -58.34 -28.92
C ALA A 90 -8.97 -56.90 -29.35
N PRO A 91 -8.99 -55.87 -28.48
CA PRO A 91 -9.29 -54.50 -28.91
C PRO A 91 -8.23 -53.92 -29.86
N THR A 92 -6.95 -54.16 -29.59
CA THR A 92 -5.86 -53.65 -30.44
C THR A 92 -5.83 -54.37 -31.79
N ALA A 93 -6.05 -55.68 -31.80
CA ALA A 93 -6.20 -56.45 -33.04
C ALA A 93 -7.43 -55.99 -33.84
N LEU A 94 -8.57 -55.80 -33.18
CA LEU A 94 -9.79 -55.30 -33.82
C LEU A 94 -9.57 -53.93 -34.46
N LEU A 95 -9.01 -52.95 -33.74
CA LEU A 95 -8.73 -51.62 -34.28
C LEU A 95 -7.73 -51.64 -35.43
N SER A 96 -6.70 -52.49 -35.35
CA SER A 96 -5.70 -52.64 -36.41
C SER A 96 -6.30 -53.26 -37.67
N VAL A 97 -7.16 -54.26 -37.52
CA VAL A 97 -7.88 -54.90 -38.62
C VAL A 97 -8.92 -53.96 -39.21
N LEU A 98 -9.66 -53.21 -38.39
CA LEU A 98 -10.59 -52.18 -38.86
C LEU A 98 -9.86 -51.11 -39.68
N GLY A 99 -8.65 -50.71 -39.29
CA GLY A 99 -7.83 -49.77 -40.09
C GLY A 99 -7.47 -50.29 -41.50
N LEU A 100 -7.44 -51.61 -41.69
CA LEU A 100 -7.29 -52.25 -43.01
C LEU A 100 -8.63 -52.38 -43.74
N LEU A 101 -9.67 -52.84 -43.04
CA LEU A 101 -10.99 -53.09 -43.62
C LEU A 101 -11.74 -51.81 -44.00
N LEU A 102 -11.49 -50.70 -43.29
CA LEU A 102 -12.13 -49.41 -43.55
C LEU A 102 -11.41 -48.60 -44.63
N ALA A 103 -10.17 -48.95 -44.98
CA ALA A 103 -9.40 -48.19 -45.97
C ALA A 103 -10.06 -48.18 -47.37
N PRO A 104 -10.64 -49.28 -47.89
CA PRO A 104 -11.43 -49.25 -49.13
C PRO A 104 -12.71 -48.42 -49.04
N LEU A 105 -13.22 -48.17 -47.83
CA LEU A 105 -14.43 -47.36 -47.59
C LEU A 105 -14.10 -45.86 -47.43
N ALA A 106 -12.89 -45.44 -47.76
CA ALA A 106 -12.44 -44.05 -47.65
C ALA A 106 -13.39 -43.04 -48.33
N SER A 107 -13.90 -43.36 -49.51
CA SER A 107 -14.79 -42.47 -50.26
C SER A 107 -16.16 -42.31 -49.60
N TRP A 108 -16.64 -43.35 -48.89
CA TRP A 108 -17.85 -43.24 -48.08
C TRP A 108 -17.62 -42.34 -46.85
N TYR A 109 -16.46 -42.46 -46.20
CA TYR A 109 -16.09 -41.58 -45.09
C TYR A 109 -15.95 -40.11 -45.52
N ALA A 110 -15.34 -39.84 -46.68
CA ALA A 110 -15.30 -38.51 -47.25
C ALA A 110 -16.71 -37.94 -47.47
N GLY A 111 -17.62 -38.72 -48.07
CA GLY A 111 -19.01 -38.32 -48.25
C GLY A 111 -19.72 -38.04 -46.91
N ALA A 112 -19.51 -38.87 -45.89
CA ALA A 112 -20.06 -38.65 -44.55
C ALA A 112 -19.49 -37.38 -43.87
N MET A 113 -18.22 -37.04 -44.12
CA MET A 113 -17.59 -35.83 -43.58
C MET A 113 -17.91 -34.56 -44.36
N SER A 114 -18.38 -34.66 -45.61
CA SER A 114 -18.64 -33.50 -46.49
C SER A 114 -19.57 -32.47 -45.87
N GLY A 115 -20.57 -32.91 -45.09
CA GLY A 115 -21.48 -32.02 -44.37
C GLY A 115 -20.79 -31.22 -43.26
N TYR A 116 -19.76 -31.78 -42.62
CA TYR A 116 -18.94 -31.08 -41.63
C TYR A 116 -17.92 -30.15 -42.32
N THR A 117 -17.25 -30.61 -43.37
CA THR A 117 -16.25 -29.79 -44.08
C THR A 117 -16.89 -28.58 -44.77
N GLY A 118 -18.14 -28.68 -45.20
CA GLY A 118 -18.91 -27.55 -45.73
C GLY A 118 -19.23 -26.45 -44.71
N THR A 119 -18.99 -26.66 -43.41
CA THR A 119 -19.16 -25.61 -42.39
C THR A 119 -17.94 -24.70 -42.24
N PHE A 120 -16.80 -25.05 -42.85
CA PHE A 120 -15.62 -24.18 -42.84
C PHE A 120 -15.80 -22.98 -43.79
N ARG A 121 -15.18 -21.85 -43.42
CA ARG A 121 -15.37 -20.54 -44.06
C ARG A 121 -14.94 -20.49 -45.54
N ASP A 122 -14.11 -21.44 -45.96
CA ASP A 122 -13.62 -21.61 -47.34
C ASP A 122 -13.36 -23.11 -47.57
N PRO A 123 -14.39 -23.91 -47.92
CA PRO A 123 -14.31 -25.38 -47.85
C PRO A 123 -13.36 -26.03 -48.88
N GLY A 124 -12.73 -25.24 -49.77
CA GLY A 124 -11.81 -25.76 -50.78
C GLY A 124 -12.49 -26.70 -51.79
N HIS A 125 -11.68 -27.48 -52.50
CA HIS A 125 -12.12 -28.52 -53.44
C HIS A 125 -12.82 -29.68 -52.70
N GLU A 126 -13.72 -30.40 -53.40
CA GLU A 126 -14.47 -31.53 -52.84
C GLU A 126 -13.55 -32.53 -52.12
N THR A 127 -13.98 -33.00 -50.93
CA THR A 127 -13.24 -34.01 -50.16
C THR A 127 -13.14 -35.31 -50.94
N HIS A 128 -11.97 -35.58 -51.53
CA HIS A 128 -11.73 -36.77 -52.32
C HIS A 128 -10.76 -37.71 -51.60
N LEU A 129 -11.29 -38.52 -50.68
CA LEU A 129 -10.51 -39.61 -50.07
C LEU A 129 -10.70 -40.88 -50.90
N VAL A 130 -9.64 -41.30 -51.58
CA VAL A 130 -9.62 -42.55 -52.34
C VAL A 130 -8.41 -43.36 -51.91
N LEU A 131 -8.57 -44.69 -51.86
CA LEU A 131 -7.50 -45.60 -51.46
C LEU A 131 -6.33 -45.61 -52.45
N TRP A 132 -6.62 -45.31 -53.72
CA TRP A 132 -5.65 -45.26 -54.80
C TRP A 132 -6.08 -44.20 -55.84
N ALA A 133 -5.43 -43.04 -55.82
CA ALA A 133 -5.72 -41.93 -56.73
C ALA A 133 -4.99 -42.05 -58.10
N GLY A 134 -4.18 -43.09 -58.31
CA GLY A 134 -3.33 -43.26 -59.51
C GLY A 134 -1.89 -42.82 -59.28
N PHE A 135 -1.09 -42.73 -60.36
CA PHE A 135 0.30 -42.26 -60.28
C PHE A 135 0.34 -40.73 -60.15
N SER A 136 0.25 -40.24 -58.91
CA SER A 136 0.20 -38.82 -58.55
C SER A 136 1.50 -38.33 -57.91
N LEU A 137 1.69 -37.00 -57.84
CA LEU A 137 2.82 -36.40 -57.11
C LEU A 137 2.77 -36.71 -55.59
N PRO A 138 1.60 -36.67 -54.90
CA PRO A 138 1.46 -37.16 -53.53
C PRO A 138 1.90 -38.61 -53.31
N LEU A 139 1.62 -39.51 -54.25
CA LEU A 139 2.09 -40.90 -54.19
C LEU A 139 3.62 -40.98 -54.25
N LEU A 140 4.26 -40.22 -55.14
CA LEU A 140 5.72 -40.15 -55.24
C LEU A 140 6.32 -39.62 -53.92
N LEU A 141 5.76 -38.56 -53.36
CA LEU A 141 6.21 -37.98 -52.09
C LEU A 141 6.01 -38.95 -50.91
N SER A 142 4.93 -39.73 -50.91
CA SER A 142 4.70 -40.81 -49.94
C SER A 142 5.76 -41.90 -50.04
N ALA A 143 6.09 -42.34 -51.27
CA ALA A 143 7.15 -43.31 -51.52
C ALA A 143 8.53 -42.77 -51.09
N VAL A 144 8.82 -41.51 -51.40
CA VAL A 144 10.05 -40.83 -50.96
C VAL A 144 10.10 -40.73 -49.43
N ALA A 145 9.00 -40.38 -48.76
CA ALA A 145 8.95 -40.31 -47.30
C ALA A 145 9.17 -41.68 -46.65
N LEU A 146 8.57 -42.75 -47.19
CA LEU A 146 8.79 -44.13 -46.71
C LEU A 146 10.24 -44.59 -46.94
N ALA A 147 10.81 -44.32 -48.12
CA ALA A 147 12.20 -44.64 -48.43
C ALA A 147 13.17 -43.85 -47.53
N ALA A 148 12.94 -42.55 -47.34
CA ALA A 148 13.70 -41.72 -46.43
C ALA A 148 13.59 -42.22 -44.99
N GLY A 149 12.40 -42.59 -44.53
CA GLY A 149 12.20 -43.19 -43.20
C GLY A 149 12.94 -44.51 -43.01
N ALA A 150 12.95 -45.38 -44.02
CA ALA A 150 13.73 -46.61 -44.01
C ALA A 150 15.24 -46.34 -43.97
N LEU A 151 15.73 -45.38 -44.77
CA LEU A 151 17.13 -44.95 -44.75
C LEU A 151 17.53 -44.36 -43.39
N LEU A 152 16.68 -43.52 -42.79
CA LEU A 152 16.90 -42.96 -41.45
C LEU A 152 16.94 -44.05 -40.37
N PHE A 153 16.10 -45.09 -40.50
CA PHE A 153 16.13 -46.25 -39.61
C PHE A 153 17.44 -47.06 -39.77
N LEU A 154 17.91 -47.29 -41.00
CA LEU A 154 19.16 -47.99 -41.28
C LEU A 154 20.39 -47.19 -40.82
N ALA A 155 20.35 -45.87 -40.93
CA ALA A 155 21.37 -44.95 -40.42
C ALA A 155 21.37 -44.81 -38.87
N GLY A 156 20.71 -45.73 -38.15
CA GLY A 156 20.30 -45.55 -36.75
C GLY A 156 21.36 -45.02 -35.77
N GLU A 157 22.59 -45.51 -35.77
CA GLU A 157 23.63 -45.07 -34.82
C GLU A 157 24.20 -43.67 -35.06
N PRO A 158 24.62 -43.28 -36.28
CA PRO A 158 25.07 -41.91 -36.53
C PRO A 158 23.94 -40.89 -36.30
N LEU A 159 22.71 -41.21 -36.69
CA LEU A 159 21.58 -40.30 -36.48
C LEU A 159 21.21 -40.17 -34.99
N ALA A 160 21.27 -41.25 -34.21
CA ALA A 160 21.05 -41.19 -32.77
C ALA A 160 22.09 -40.33 -32.05
N ARG A 161 23.36 -40.37 -32.49
CA ARG A 161 24.43 -39.51 -31.95
C ARG A 161 24.19 -38.03 -32.25
N VAL A 162 23.80 -37.71 -33.49
CA VAL A 162 23.44 -36.33 -33.89
C VAL A 162 22.19 -35.87 -33.13
N GLY A 163 21.17 -36.72 -33.01
CA GLY A 163 19.96 -36.42 -32.24
C GLY A 163 20.26 -36.16 -30.76
N ALA A 164 21.14 -36.94 -30.13
CA ALA A 164 21.57 -36.71 -28.74
C ALA A 164 22.36 -35.40 -28.59
N ALA A 165 23.14 -34.99 -29.58
CA ALA A 165 23.83 -33.71 -29.60
C ALA A 165 22.88 -32.52 -29.81
N LEU A 166 21.82 -32.70 -30.61
CA LEU A 166 20.80 -31.67 -30.89
C LEU A 166 19.75 -31.56 -29.77
N HIS A 167 19.53 -32.62 -28.99
CA HIS A 167 18.60 -32.64 -27.84
C HIS A 167 19.16 -31.90 -26.61
N ALA A 168 19.73 -30.72 -26.85
CA ALA A 168 20.26 -29.84 -25.81
C ALA A 168 19.15 -29.09 -25.05
N VAL A 169 17.96 -28.93 -25.64
CA VAL A 169 16.84 -28.17 -25.08
C VAL A 169 15.63 -29.07 -24.86
N ASP A 170 15.44 -29.46 -23.60
CA ASP A 170 14.23 -30.12 -23.12
C ASP A 170 13.19 -29.04 -22.74
N SER A 171 12.02 -29.07 -23.37
CA SER A 171 10.93 -28.10 -23.13
C SER A 171 10.49 -28.06 -21.67
N SER A 172 10.55 -29.21 -20.97
CA SER A 172 10.25 -29.28 -19.54
C SER A 172 11.27 -28.47 -18.73
N ARG A 173 12.56 -28.61 -19.05
CA ARG A 173 13.63 -27.83 -18.41
C ARG A 173 13.47 -26.34 -18.64
N LEU A 174 13.08 -25.93 -19.85
CA LEU A 174 12.84 -24.52 -20.18
C LEU A 174 11.67 -23.96 -19.38
N PHE A 175 10.54 -24.66 -19.34
CA PHE A 175 9.37 -24.27 -18.55
C PHE A 175 9.72 -24.10 -17.07
N TRP A 176 10.33 -25.10 -16.46
CA TRP A 176 10.71 -25.04 -15.05
C TRP A 176 11.81 -24.00 -14.79
N ALA A 177 12.69 -23.72 -15.74
CA ALA A 177 13.65 -22.62 -15.62
C ALA A 177 12.97 -21.25 -15.64
N ALA A 178 11.93 -21.07 -16.46
CA ALA A 178 11.15 -19.85 -16.49
C ALA A 178 10.41 -19.62 -15.16
N VAL A 179 9.71 -20.64 -14.64
CA VAL A 179 9.05 -20.59 -13.33
C VAL A 179 10.05 -20.24 -12.22
N ARG A 180 11.17 -20.95 -12.13
CA ARG A 180 12.21 -20.65 -11.12
C ARG A 180 12.82 -19.26 -11.26
N ARG A 181 12.86 -18.68 -12.45
CA ARG A 181 13.32 -17.29 -12.66
C ARG A 181 12.27 -16.30 -12.19
N LEU A 182 10.99 -16.57 -12.48
CA LEU A 182 9.88 -15.76 -12.00
C LEU A 182 9.82 -15.77 -10.47
N ASP A 183 9.95 -16.92 -9.82
CA ASP A 183 9.96 -17.01 -8.36
C ASP A 183 11.13 -16.23 -7.75
N ARG A 184 12.33 -16.38 -8.33
CA ARG A 184 13.51 -15.62 -7.89
C ARG A 184 13.33 -14.13 -8.09
N PHE A 185 12.74 -13.71 -9.22
CA PHE A 185 12.42 -12.33 -9.48
C PHE A 185 11.39 -11.80 -8.47
N ALA A 186 10.34 -12.56 -8.16
CA ALA A 186 9.34 -12.19 -7.16
C ALA A 186 9.96 -12.00 -5.77
N VAL A 187 10.82 -12.93 -5.33
CA VAL A 187 11.54 -12.81 -4.06
C VAL A 187 12.48 -11.60 -4.06
N GLN A 188 13.19 -11.34 -5.15
CA GLN A 188 14.07 -10.19 -5.28
C GLN A 188 13.30 -8.87 -5.29
N ALA A 189 12.18 -8.80 -6.00
CA ALA A 189 11.31 -7.63 -6.04
C ALA A 189 10.70 -7.34 -4.66
N THR A 190 10.20 -8.37 -3.97
CA THR A 190 9.70 -8.24 -2.59
C THR A 190 10.81 -7.83 -1.64
N GLY A 191 12.00 -8.44 -1.71
CA GLY A 191 13.15 -8.03 -0.89
C GLY A 191 13.65 -6.61 -1.20
N PHE A 192 13.45 -6.12 -2.42
CA PHE A 192 13.79 -4.76 -2.81
C PHE A 192 12.79 -3.73 -2.26
N VAL A 193 11.49 -4.01 -2.35
CA VAL A 193 10.40 -3.09 -1.95
C VAL A 193 10.10 -3.21 -0.44
N GLN A 194 9.92 -4.41 0.09
CA GLN A 194 9.51 -4.68 1.47
C GLN A 194 10.69 -4.98 2.40
N ARG A 195 11.61 -4.03 2.53
CA ARG A 195 12.81 -4.20 3.38
C ARG A 195 12.53 -4.19 4.89
N GLY A 196 11.30 -3.83 5.30
CA GLY A 196 10.91 -3.70 6.70
C GLY A 196 11.55 -2.50 7.42
N SER A 197 12.17 -1.56 6.68
CA SER A 197 12.86 -0.40 7.22
C SER A 197 12.09 0.89 6.93
N LEU A 198 11.69 1.62 7.99
CA LEU A 198 10.98 2.90 7.85
C LEU A 198 11.77 3.94 7.01
N PRO A 199 13.08 4.16 7.21
CA PRO A 199 13.87 5.05 6.35
C PRO A 199 13.83 4.69 4.86
N ASP A 200 13.82 3.40 4.51
CA ASP A 200 13.75 2.97 3.11
C ASP A 200 12.39 3.31 2.51
N TYR A 201 11.30 3.11 3.25
CA TYR A 201 9.96 3.52 2.83
C TYR A 201 9.81 5.05 2.70
N LEU A 202 10.42 5.82 3.60
CA LEU A 202 10.45 7.28 3.50
C LEU A 202 11.20 7.75 2.25
N VAL A 203 12.36 7.15 1.96
CA VAL A 203 13.09 7.46 0.72
C VAL A 203 12.27 7.11 -0.51
N LEU A 204 11.58 5.97 -0.51
CA LEU A 204 10.69 5.59 -1.61
C LEU A 204 9.55 6.61 -1.80
N ALA A 205 8.91 7.04 -0.71
CA ALA A 205 7.83 8.04 -0.75
C ALA A 205 8.34 9.38 -1.30
N LEU A 206 9.45 9.89 -0.78
CA LEU A 206 10.08 11.14 -1.23
C LEU A 206 10.57 11.04 -2.68
N ALA A 207 11.17 9.92 -3.07
CA ALA A 207 11.59 9.68 -4.46
C ALA A 207 10.39 9.60 -5.40
N THR A 208 9.26 9.04 -4.95
CA THR A 208 8.00 9.03 -5.71
C THR A 208 7.48 10.43 -5.91
N THR A 209 7.49 11.30 -4.89
CA THR A 209 7.13 12.72 -5.05
C THR A 209 7.99 13.41 -6.12
N VAL A 210 9.31 13.19 -6.09
CA VAL A 210 10.22 13.73 -7.13
C VAL A 210 9.89 13.13 -8.50
N GLY A 211 9.66 11.82 -8.57
CA GLY A 211 9.29 11.12 -9.80
C GLY A 211 8.00 11.65 -10.42
N VAL A 212 6.97 11.92 -9.61
CA VAL A 212 5.70 12.53 -10.05
C VAL A 212 5.94 13.95 -10.55
N GLY A 213 6.76 14.75 -9.87
CA GLY A 213 7.14 16.09 -10.33
C GLY A 213 7.85 16.05 -11.69
N LEU A 214 8.84 15.17 -11.83
CA LEU A 214 9.56 14.97 -13.10
C LEU A 214 8.64 14.48 -14.21
N PHE A 215 7.76 13.52 -13.91
CA PHE A 215 6.78 13.01 -14.86
C PHE A 215 5.81 14.11 -15.31
N SER A 216 5.33 14.96 -14.39
CA SER A 216 4.46 16.09 -14.71
C SER A 216 5.12 17.07 -15.67
N VAL A 217 6.41 17.36 -15.50
CA VAL A 217 7.15 18.24 -16.43
C VAL A 217 7.43 17.55 -17.76
N ALA A 218 7.80 16.27 -17.74
CA ALA A 218 8.09 15.51 -18.95
C ALA A 218 6.83 15.31 -19.83
N TYR A 219 5.68 15.07 -19.21
CA TYR A 219 4.41 14.84 -19.91
C TYR A 219 3.67 16.16 -20.23
N GLY A 220 3.62 17.09 -19.27
CA GLY A 220 2.86 18.34 -19.37
C GLY A 220 3.61 19.49 -20.07
N GLY A 221 4.89 19.32 -20.40
CA GLY A 221 5.71 20.36 -21.00
C GLY A 221 6.30 21.34 -19.97
N ALA A 222 7.00 22.35 -20.48
CA ALA A 222 7.68 23.32 -19.63
C ALA A 222 6.66 24.17 -18.84
N PRO A 223 6.84 24.34 -17.52
CA PRO A 223 5.94 25.14 -16.71
C PRO A 223 5.91 26.61 -17.14
N HIS A 224 4.73 27.14 -17.45
CA HIS A 224 4.52 28.57 -17.69
C HIS A 224 4.17 29.28 -16.38
N LEU A 225 5.17 29.88 -15.73
CA LEU A 225 5.01 30.63 -14.49
C LEU A 225 4.78 32.12 -14.79
N ALA A 226 3.51 32.50 -14.96
CA ALA A 226 3.10 33.89 -15.11
C ALA A 226 2.52 34.41 -13.78
N LEU A 227 3.38 34.55 -12.76
CA LEU A 227 2.99 35.12 -11.47
C LEU A 227 3.61 36.52 -11.30
N PRO A 228 2.85 37.53 -10.85
CA PRO A 228 3.44 38.78 -10.40
C PRO A 228 4.28 38.49 -9.14
N VAL A 229 5.61 38.47 -9.28
CA VAL A 229 6.52 38.22 -8.16
C VAL A 229 6.60 39.47 -7.30
N VAL A 230 5.87 39.47 -6.19
CA VAL A 230 6.04 40.45 -5.12
C VAL A 230 7.07 39.88 -4.14
N ALA A 231 8.21 40.56 -3.99
CA ALA A 231 9.30 40.05 -3.16
C ALA A 231 8.93 39.97 -1.68
N TRP A 232 8.30 41.01 -1.14
CA TRP A 232 7.67 41.04 0.19
C TRP A 232 6.70 42.22 0.28
N GLN A 233 5.67 42.09 1.11
CA GLN A 233 4.73 43.19 1.38
C GLN A 233 5.10 43.97 2.65
N ARG A 234 5.72 43.29 3.61
CA ARG A 234 6.12 43.84 4.90
C ARG A 234 7.52 43.37 5.25
N LEU A 235 8.27 44.18 6.00
CA LEU A 235 9.69 43.91 6.27
C LEU A 235 9.92 42.68 7.16
N GLU A 236 8.97 42.33 8.02
CA GLU A 236 9.15 41.14 8.87
C GLU A 236 9.05 39.82 8.09
N GLN A 237 8.40 39.77 6.92
CA GLN A 237 8.31 38.56 6.09
C GLN A 237 9.69 38.02 5.67
N PRO A 238 10.57 38.80 5.00
CA PRO A 238 11.90 38.31 4.61
C PRO A 238 12.80 38.03 5.82
N ILE A 239 12.66 38.80 6.91
CA ILE A 239 13.44 38.57 8.15
C ILE A 239 13.11 37.19 8.73
N VAL A 240 11.82 36.90 8.90
CA VAL A 240 11.36 35.61 9.43
C VAL A 240 11.74 34.49 8.47
N ALA A 241 11.64 34.69 7.15
CA ALA A 241 12.06 33.69 6.16
C ALA A 241 13.56 33.35 6.28
N VAL A 242 14.44 34.34 6.43
CA VAL A 242 15.88 34.11 6.64
C VAL A 242 16.13 33.35 7.94
N LEU A 243 15.43 33.70 9.02
CA LEU A 243 15.53 32.99 10.31
C LEU A 243 15.06 31.53 10.19
N LEU A 244 13.99 31.27 9.44
CA LEU A 244 13.51 29.91 9.16
C LEU A 244 14.53 29.08 8.37
N ILE A 245 15.13 29.67 7.33
CA ILE A 245 16.18 29.00 6.55
C ILE A 245 17.38 28.71 7.44
N ALA A 246 17.81 29.66 8.28
CA ALA A 246 18.90 29.45 9.22
C ALA A 246 18.60 28.34 10.23
N ALA A 247 17.38 28.29 10.80
CA ALA A 247 16.96 27.23 11.70
C ALA A 247 16.92 25.85 11.02
N ALA A 248 16.40 25.78 9.77
CA ALA A 248 16.38 24.55 8.99
C ALA A 248 17.81 24.05 8.67
N VAL A 249 18.73 24.96 8.32
CA VAL A 249 20.14 24.62 8.10
C VAL A 249 20.80 24.16 9.41
N LEU A 250 20.56 24.86 10.53
CA LEU A 250 21.07 24.49 11.84
C LEU A 250 20.61 23.08 12.24
N ALA A 251 19.35 22.72 11.96
CA ALA A 251 18.80 21.40 12.25
C ALA A 251 19.58 20.26 11.57
N LEU A 252 20.22 20.50 10.41
CA LEU A 252 21.04 19.50 9.72
C LEU A 252 22.33 19.15 10.48
N PHE A 253 22.82 20.05 11.32
CA PHE A 253 24.06 19.89 12.08
C PHE A 253 23.83 19.50 13.53
N THR A 254 22.62 19.70 14.06
CA THR A 254 22.27 19.39 15.45
C THR A 254 22.16 17.88 15.68
N ARG A 255 22.98 17.35 16.60
CA ARG A 255 23.03 15.91 16.92
C ARG A 255 22.26 15.52 18.18
N ALA A 256 22.11 16.45 19.14
CA ALA A 256 21.39 16.18 20.38
C ALA A 256 19.88 16.29 20.14
N TYR A 257 19.11 15.27 20.52
CA TYR A 257 17.66 15.23 20.28
C TYR A 257 16.89 16.42 20.87
N ILE A 258 17.21 16.82 22.10
CA ILE A 258 16.56 17.96 22.77
C ILE A 258 16.87 19.27 22.03
N ALA A 259 18.14 19.48 21.67
CA ALA A 259 18.54 20.65 20.90
C ALA A 259 17.88 20.64 19.51
N LEU A 260 17.76 19.47 18.86
CA LEU A 260 17.09 19.33 17.58
C LEU A 260 15.61 19.66 17.69
N ALA A 261 14.93 19.20 18.75
CA ALA A 261 13.53 19.54 18.99
C ALA A 261 13.33 21.06 19.15
N VAL A 262 14.22 21.74 19.87
CA VAL A 262 14.18 23.21 20.01
C VAL A 262 14.41 23.90 18.66
N VAL A 263 15.44 23.49 17.91
CA VAL A 263 15.75 24.10 16.60
C VAL A 263 14.63 23.85 15.59
N VAL A 264 14.05 22.65 15.56
CA VAL A 264 12.85 22.37 14.76
C VAL A 264 11.69 23.21 15.23
N GLY A 265 11.50 23.39 16.54
CA GLY A 265 10.41 24.22 17.05
C GLY A 265 10.54 25.70 16.70
N MET A 266 11.76 26.23 16.58
CA MET A 266 11.98 27.57 16.01
C MET A 266 11.35 27.73 14.63
N THR A 267 11.28 26.64 13.84
CA THR A 267 10.59 26.69 12.54
C THR A 267 9.08 26.82 12.67
N GLY A 268 8.46 26.20 13.67
CA GLY A 268 7.04 26.36 13.97
C GLY A 268 6.67 27.74 14.50
N TYR A 269 7.48 28.30 15.41
CA TYR A 269 7.32 29.69 15.87
C TYR A 269 7.51 30.69 14.72
N GLY A 270 8.48 30.46 13.83
CA GLY A 270 8.65 31.28 12.63
C GLY A 270 7.48 31.17 11.66
N ALA A 271 6.89 29.98 11.48
CA ALA A 271 5.66 29.81 10.69
C ALA A 271 4.47 30.58 11.30
N ALA A 272 4.32 30.56 12.63
CA ALA A 272 3.29 31.34 13.33
C ALA A 272 3.47 32.86 13.12
N LEU A 273 4.71 33.35 13.16
CA LEU A 273 5.03 34.75 12.84
C LEU A 273 4.69 35.09 11.38
N LEU A 274 4.92 34.16 10.43
CA LEU A 274 4.50 34.35 9.05
C LEU A 274 2.97 34.39 8.92
N PHE A 275 2.22 33.54 9.61
CA PHE A 275 0.75 33.62 9.63
C PHE A 275 0.26 34.98 10.15
N LEU A 276 0.85 35.46 11.24
CA LEU A 276 0.54 36.78 11.79
C LEU A 276 0.87 37.89 10.79
N ALA A 277 2.02 37.81 10.11
CA ALA A 277 2.43 38.77 9.09
C ALA A 277 1.52 38.78 7.85
N HIS A 278 0.82 37.67 7.57
CA HIS A 278 -0.20 37.55 6.53
C HIS A 278 -1.63 37.88 7.02
N GLY A 279 -1.78 38.42 8.23
CA GLY A 279 -3.08 38.81 8.77
C GLY A 279 -3.95 37.64 9.22
N SER A 280 -3.36 36.49 9.56
CA SER A 280 -4.06 35.29 10.05
C SER A 280 -3.79 35.05 11.54
N PRO A 281 -4.34 35.88 12.46
CA PRO A 281 -4.02 35.82 13.88
C PRO A 281 -4.54 34.55 14.57
N ASP A 282 -5.70 34.01 14.19
CA ASP A 282 -6.21 32.73 14.73
C ASP A 282 -5.27 31.56 14.41
N LEU A 283 -4.78 31.48 13.17
CA LEU A 283 -3.79 30.47 12.77
C LEU A 283 -2.45 30.67 13.48
N ALA A 284 -2.03 31.93 13.68
CA ALA A 284 -0.81 32.22 14.43
C ALA A 284 -0.92 31.77 15.89
N LEU A 285 -2.03 32.08 16.56
CA LEU A 285 -2.30 31.66 17.93
C LEU A 285 -2.29 30.14 18.05
N THR A 286 -3.05 29.43 17.21
CA THR A 286 -3.10 27.96 17.25
C THR A 286 -1.74 27.34 16.96
N GLN A 287 -0.98 27.89 16.01
CA GLN A 287 0.38 27.42 15.70
C GLN A 287 1.35 27.63 16.87
N PHE A 288 1.32 28.80 17.54
CA PHE A 288 2.15 29.03 18.73
C PHE A 288 1.81 28.04 19.86
N LEU A 289 0.53 27.81 20.10
CA LEU A 289 0.06 26.89 21.13
C LEU A 289 0.41 25.43 20.80
N ALA A 290 0.18 25.00 19.56
CA ALA A 290 0.52 23.67 19.09
C ALA A 290 2.03 23.44 19.13
N GLU A 291 2.84 24.43 18.73
CA GLU A 291 4.30 24.34 18.78
C GLU A 291 4.79 24.22 20.23
N THR A 292 4.27 25.06 21.13
CA THR A 292 4.59 24.99 22.57
C THR A 292 4.25 23.61 23.15
N LEU A 293 3.05 23.11 22.86
CA LEU A 293 2.61 21.80 23.33
C LEU A 293 3.49 20.68 22.76
N SER A 294 3.79 20.72 21.46
CA SER A 294 4.63 19.72 20.81
C SER A 294 6.05 19.68 21.37
N LEU A 295 6.64 20.85 21.69
CA LEU A 295 7.98 20.95 22.28
C LEU A 295 8.01 20.33 23.67
N VAL A 296 7.00 20.59 24.50
CA VAL A 296 6.89 19.95 25.80
C VAL A 296 6.70 18.44 25.65
N MET A 297 5.84 18.00 24.72
CA MET A 297 5.62 16.58 24.47
C MET A 297 6.88 15.87 23.98
N PHE A 298 7.63 16.48 23.07
CA PHE A 298 8.93 15.97 22.65
C PHE A 298 9.90 15.91 23.82
N ALA A 299 9.99 16.93 24.67
CA ALA A 299 10.85 16.89 25.84
C ALA A 299 10.51 15.72 26.79
N LEU A 300 9.22 15.44 27.01
CA LEU A 300 8.76 14.32 27.84
C LEU A 300 9.08 12.94 27.25
N VAL A 301 9.06 12.80 25.92
CA VAL A 301 9.36 11.52 25.24
C VAL A 301 10.87 11.32 25.05
N LEU A 302 11.57 12.38 24.59
CA LEU A 302 12.98 12.33 24.23
C LEU A 302 13.90 12.12 25.44
N ARG A 303 13.43 12.39 26.67
CA ARG A 303 14.21 12.10 27.90
C ARG A 303 14.56 10.61 28.09
N ARG A 304 13.87 9.69 27.41
CA ARG A 304 14.15 8.24 27.45
C ARG A 304 15.04 7.75 26.30
N LEU A 305 15.32 8.61 25.31
CA LEU A 305 16.12 8.23 24.15
C LEU A 305 17.62 8.52 24.39
N PRO A 306 18.52 7.75 23.75
CA PRO A 306 19.96 8.02 23.84
C PRO A 306 20.24 9.44 23.33
N ILE A 307 21.29 10.09 23.84
CA ILE A 307 21.59 11.51 23.57
C ILE A 307 21.80 11.77 22.06
N GLU A 308 22.37 10.80 21.34
CA GLU A 308 22.65 10.90 19.91
C GLU A 308 21.90 9.84 19.09
N PRO A 309 21.42 10.20 17.88
CA PRO A 309 20.79 9.25 16.98
C PRO A 309 21.81 8.25 16.41
N PRO A 310 21.39 6.99 16.18
CA PRO A 310 22.24 6.02 15.48
C PRO A 310 22.56 6.51 14.06
N ARG A 311 23.77 6.20 13.59
CA ARG A 311 24.23 6.62 12.26
C ARG A 311 23.36 5.99 11.16
N GLY A 312 22.70 6.82 10.37
CA GLY A 312 21.90 6.37 9.23
C GLY A 312 22.76 5.71 8.14
N ARG A 313 22.24 4.63 7.54
CA ARG A 313 22.89 3.86 6.47
C ARG A 313 23.14 4.67 5.19
N LEU A 314 22.31 5.68 4.93
CA LEU A 314 22.37 6.51 3.71
C LEU A 314 23.38 7.64 3.84
N ARG A 315 24.17 7.86 2.78
CA ARG A 315 25.13 8.96 2.68
C ARG A 315 24.40 10.31 2.81
N PHE A 316 24.99 11.25 3.57
CA PHE A 316 24.40 12.58 3.79
C PHE A 316 24.10 13.32 2.47
N ARG A 317 25.02 13.27 1.50
CA ARG A 317 24.85 13.93 0.19
C ARG A 317 23.59 13.47 -0.56
N PHE A 318 23.27 12.18 -0.49
CA PHE A 318 22.06 11.63 -1.12
C PHE A 318 20.79 12.14 -0.43
N ARG A 319 20.77 12.13 0.91
CA ARG A 319 19.64 12.65 1.69
C ARG A 319 19.41 14.13 1.44
N LEU A 320 20.49 14.91 1.38
CA LEU A 320 20.44 16.33 1.05
C LEU A 320 19.89 16.57 -0.36
N ALA A 321 20.42 15.87 -1.36
CA ALA A 321 19.96 15.99 -2.74
C ALA A 321 18.46 15.62 -2.89
N LEU A 322 18.03 14.53 -2.25
CA LEU A 322 16.63 14.11 -2.25
C LEU A 322 15.73 15.14 -1.56
N GLY A 323 16.13 15.64 -0.39
CA GLY A 323 15.38 16.67 0.34
C GLY A 323 15.23 17.98 -0.45
N LEU A 324 16.32 18.42 -1.10
CA LEU A 324 16.28 19.59 -1.98
C LEU A 324 15.38 19.35 -3.20
N ALA A 325 15.47 18.18 -3.83
CA ALA A 325 14.62 17.84 -4.98
C ALA A 325 13.13 17.82 -4.60
N VAL A 326 12.78 17.26 -3.43
CA VAL A 326 11.41 17.29 -2.90
C VAL A 326 10.97 18.73 -2.64
N GLY A 327 11.81 19.55 -2.02
CA GLY A 327 11.53 20.97 -1.78
C GLY A 327 11.24 21.72 -3.08
N VAL A 328 12.08 21.55 -4.11
CA VAL A 328 11.89 22.15 -5.43
C VAL A 328 10.57 21.70 -6.07
N VAL A 329 10.26 20.40 -6.02
CA VAL A 329 9.01 19.87 -6.58
C VAL A 329 7.78 20.38 -5.82
N ALA A 330 7.82 20.41 -4.49
CA ALA A 330 6.72 20.89 -3.67
C ALA A 330 6.47 22.39 -3.87
N THR A 331 7.52 23.22 -3.82
CA THR A 331 7.44 24.66 -4.06
C THR A 331 7.01 24.95 -5.50
N GLY A 332 7.63 24.30 -6.49
CA GLY A 332 7.27 24.45 -7.89
C GLY A 332 5.82 24.03 -8.18
N GLY A 333 5.37 22.92 -7.60
CA GLY A 333 3.98 22.47 -7.68
C GLY A 333 3.00 23.46 -7.06
N ALA A 334 3.31 24.03 -5.90
CA ALA A 334 2.50 25.06 -5.28
C ALA A 334 2.42 26.33 -6.13
N MET A 335 3.55 26.79 -6.69
CA MET A 335 3.59 27.94 -7.60
C MET A 335 2.77 27.70 -8.87
N LEU A 336 2.85 26.51 -9.46
CA LEU A 336 2.05 26.14 -10.63
C LEU A 336 0.55 26.06 -10.32
N ALA A 337 0.20 25.50 -9.16
CA ALA A 337 -1.18 25.47 -8.70
C ALA A 337 -1.73 26.88 -8.46
N MET A 338 -0.90 27.82 -8.01
CA MET A 338 -1.27 29.23 -7.89
C MET A 338 -1.42 29.91 -9.26
N SER A 339 -0.51 29.67 -10.21
CA SER A 339 -0.57 30.27 -11.55
C SER A 339 -1.72 29.73 -12.40
N ALA A 340 -2.21 28.52 -12.10
CA ALA A 340 -3.33 27.90 -12.79
C ALA A 340 -4.73 28.39 -12.31
N ARG A 341 -4.79 29.30 -11.32
CA ARG A 341 -6.07 29.79 -10.80
C ARG A 341 -6.74 30.75 -11.78
N THR A 342 -7.89 30.35 -12.33
CA THR A 342 -8.69 31.15 -13.27
C THR A 342 -10.05 31.59 -12.72
N THR A 343 -10.53 30.95 -11.65
CA THR A 343 -11.86 31.18 -11.08
C THR A 343 -11.79 31.98 -9.78
N ARG A 344 -12.84 32.76 -9.51
CA ARG A 344 -12.99 33.52 -8.26
C ARG A 344 -12.93 32.59 -7.03
N PRO A 345 -12.14 32.91 -5.99
CA PRO A 345 -12.01 32.07 -4.81
C PRO A 345 -13.33 31.92 -4.02
N VAL A 346 -13.61 30.70 -3.53
CA VAL A 346 -14.78 30.43 -2.68
C VAL A 346 -14.76 31.22 -1.37
N GLY A 347 -13.57 31.59 -0.89
CA GLY A 347 -13.39 32.32 0.37
C GLY A 347 -14.12 33.67 0.41
N GLU A 348 -14.31 34.33 -0.74
CA GLU A 348 -15.07 35.57 -0.81
C GLU A 348 -16.57 35.35 -0.52
N PHE A 349 -17.13 34.23 -1.01
CA PHE A 349 -18.53 33.87 -0.74
C PHE A 349 -18.74 33.46 0.72
N MET A 350 -17.74 32.79 1.32
CA MET A 350 -17.76 32.41 2.73
C MET A 350 -17.66 33.63 3.65
N GLY A 351 -16.79 34.59 3.32
CA GLY A 351 -16.71 35.86 4.06
C GLY A 351 -18.02 36.63 4.02
N ALA A 352 -18.63 36.78 2.84
CA ALA A 352 -19.93 37.42 2.70
C ALA A 352 -21.09 36.64 3.38
N ALA A 353 -20.95 35.33 3.59
CA ALA A 353 -21.91 34.55 4.35
C ALA A 353 -21.76 34.80 5.87
N ALA A 354 -20.53 34.84 6.37
CA ALA A 354 -20.23 35.16 7.76
C ALA A 354 -20.72 36.57 8.16
N GLU A 355 -20.48 37.57 7.30
CA GLU A 355 -20.97 38.93 7.53
C GLU A 355 -22.50 39.01 7.62
N ARG A 356 -23.22 38.23 6.79
CA ARG A 356 -24.70 38.16 6.83
C ARG A 356 -25.23 37.55 8.13
N GLN A 357 -24.44 36.74 8.81
CA GLN A 357 -24.78 36.15 10.10
C GLN A 357 -24.36 37.03 11.29
N GLY A 358 -23.77 38.21 11.04
CA GLY A 358 -23.32 39.12 12.10
C GLY A 358 -22.06 38.65 12.84
N ILE A 359 -21.33 37.66 12.31
CA ILE A 359 -20.13 37.12 12.94
C ILE A 359 -18.92 37.93 12.50
N SER A 360 -18.26 38.61 13.44
CA SER A 360 -17.09 39.45 13.13
C SER A 360 -15.81 38.63 12.89
N ASN A 361 -15.66 37.47 13.55
CA ASN A 361 -14.57 36.55 13.27
C ASN A 361 -14.95 35.57 12.13
N ILE A 362 -14.50 35.89 10.91
CA ILE A 362 -14.74 35.07 9.71
C ILE A 362 -14.16 33.65 9.87
N VAL A 363 -13.01 33.49 10.53
CA VAL A 363 -12.38 32.17 10.72
C VAL A 363 -13.26 31.30 11.62
N SER A 364 -13.74 31.86 12.74
CA SER A 364 -14.68 31.18 13.63
C SER A 364 -15.98 30.82 12.91
N ALA A 365 -16.56 31.73 12.12
CA ALA A 365 -17.76 31.45 11.32
C ALA A 365 -17.56 30.28 10.36
N ILE A 366 -16.41 30.21 9.69
CA ILE A 366 -16.10 29.12 8.77
C ILE A 366 -15.96 27.80 9.51
N ILE A 367 -15.20 27.77 10.61
CA ILE A 367 -14.87 26.54 11.34
C ILE A 367 -16.08 26.00 12.11
N LEU A 368 -16.96 26.86 12.61
CA LEU A 368 -18.06 26.44 13.51
C LEU A 368 -19.43 26.36 12.85
N ASP A 369 -19.64 27.04 11.72
CA ASP A 369 -20.96 27.10 11.08
C ASP A 369 -20.89 26.58 9.63
N ILE A 370 -20.09 27.21 8.77
CA ILE A 370 -20.06 26.88 7.33
C ILE A 370 -19.42 25.50 7.06
N ARG A 371 -18.32 25.19 7.76
CA ARG A 371 -17.53 23.95 7.63
C ARG A 371 -17.40 23.22 8.97
N ALA A 372 -18.45 23.28 9.79
CA ALA A 372 -18.51 22.66 11.11
C ALA A 372 -18.20 21.15 11.12
N TRP A 373 -18.45 20.46 10.00
CA TRP A 373 -18.08 19.05 9.79
C TRP A 373 -16.57 18.79 9.94
N ASP A 374 -15.72 19.70 9.47
CA ASP A 374 -14.26 19.53 9.53
C ASP A 374 -13.80 19.59 11.00
N THR A 375 -14.32 20.54 11.78
CA THR A 375 -14.04 20.71 13.21
C THR A 375 -14.51 19.53 14.05
N MET A 376 -15.69 18.98 13.71
CA MET A 376 -16.19 17.76 14.35
C MET A 376 -15.28 16.56 14.02
N GLY A 377 -14.87 16.43 12.76
CA GLY A 377 -13.93 15.41 12.30
C GLY A 377 -12.58 15.49 12.99
N GLU A 378 -11.99 16.70 13.08
CA GLU A 378 -10.74 16.95 13.80
C GLU A 378 -10.87 16.56 15.28
N SER A 379 -11.95 16.96 15.95
CA SER A 379 -12.20 16.59 17.34
C SER A 379 -12.31 15.08 17.54
N ALA A 380 -12.96 14.36 16.62
CA ALA A 380 -13.02 12.91 16.63
C ALA A 380 -11.63 12.27 16.42
N VAL A 381 -10.84 12.81 15.49
CA VAL A 381 -9.45 12.35 15.26
C VAL A 381 -8.60 12.53 16.51
N LEU A 382 -8.72 13.65 17.23
CA LEU A 382 -7.98 13.88 18.48
C LEU A 382 -8.35 12.85 19.56
N VAL A 383 -9.64 12.53 19.71
CA VAL A 383 -10.11 11.51 20.67
C VAL A 383 -9.57 10.13 20.28
N VAL A 384 -9.66 9.75 19.00
CA VAL A 384 -9.14 8.46 18.50
C VAL A 384 -7.62 8.37 18.68
N LEU A 385 -6.88 9.43 18.35
CA LEU A 385 -5.44 9.50 18.54
C LEU A 385 -5.07 9.31 20.02
N THR A 386 -5.78 10.00 20.90
CA THR A 386 -5.54 9.91 22.34
C THR A 386 -5.79 8.50 22.87
N LEU A 387 -6.94 7.90 22.53
CA LEU A 387 -7.26 6.52 22.88
C LEU A 387 -6.23 5.53 22.32
N GLY A 388 -5.71 5.77 21.12
CA GLY A 388 -4.65 4.99 20.50
C GLY A 388 -3.34 5.07 21.27
N VAL A 389 -2.89 6.29 21.62
CA VAL A 389 -1.68 6.53 22.43
C VAL A 389 -1.79 5.83 23.78
N THR A 390 -2.91 6.03 24.48
CA THR A 390 -3.16 5.42 25.78
C THR A 390 -3.21 3.91 25.68
N SER A 391 -3.88 3.37 24.67
CA SER A 391 -3.88 1.92 24.43
C SER A 391 -2.47 1.39 24.24
N LEU A 392 -1.64 2.01 23.40
CA LEU A 392 -0.26 1.56 23.16
C LEU A 392 0.65 1.64 24.39
N VAL A 393 0.51 2.69 25.20
CA VAL A 393 1.29 2.88 26.42
C VAL A 393 0.88 1.85 27.49
N PHE A 394 -0.42 1.63 27.70
CA PHE A 394 -0.93 0.78 28.76
C PHE A 394 -1.05 -0.72 28.39
N LEU A 395 -1.06 -1.08 27.09
CA LEU A 395 -1.09 -2.48 26.62
C LEU A 395 0.13 -3.31 27.05
N ARG A 396 1.21 -2.67 27.54
CA ARG A 396 2.35 -3.38 28.14
C ARG A 396 2.06 -4.00 29.52
N ARG A 397 0.84 -3.89 30.06
CA ARG A 397 0.36 -4.69 31.20
C ARG A 397 -1.03 -5.30 30.96
N THR A 398 -1.16 -6.59 31.24
CA THR A 398 -2.40 -7.39 31.17
C THR A 398 -3.44 -7.03 32.24
N THR A 399 -3.36 -5.89 32.92
CA THR A 399 -4.35 -5.52 33.94
C THR A 399 -4.45 -4.02 34.05
N TYR A 400 -5.45 -3.45 33.38
CA TYR A 400 -6.05 -2.19 33.76
C TYR A 400 -6.71 -2.40 35.13
N ARG A 401 -5.93 -2.29 36.22
CA ARG A 401 -6.54 -2.19 37.54
C ARG A 401 -7.17 -0.82 37.57
N ILE A 402 -8.50 -0.77 37.52
CA ILE A 402 -9.31 0.40 37.88
C ILE A 402 -9.00 0.69 39.35
N GLU A 403 -7.86 1.30 39.62
CA GLU A 403 -7.69 2.06 40.84
C GLU A 403 -8.52 3.32 40.66
N ARG A 404 -9.81 3.20 40.99
CA ARG A 404 -10.47 4.29 41.71
C ARG A 404 -9.47 4.79 42.74
N ALA A 405 -9.34 6.10 42.89
CA ALA A 405 -8.72 6.69 44.06
C ALA A 405 -9.32 6.05 45.31
N GLY A 406 -8.72 4.94 45.74
CA GLY A 406 -9.15 4.18 46.88
C GLY A 406 -8.83 5.07 48.05
N THR A 407 -9.90 5.48 48.74
CA THR A 407 -10.10 5.68 50.18
C THR A 407 -9.01 5.19 51.17
N ARG A 408 -7.75 5.42 50.84
CA ARG A 408 -6.55 5.38 51.68
C ARG A 408 -5.65 6.58 51.32
N ALA A 409 -6.27 7.73 51.09
CA ALA A 409 -5.67 8.96 51.61
C ALA A 409 -5.76 8.86 53.13
N ARG A 410 -4.82 8.12 53.75
CA ARG A 410 -4.55 8.28 55.17
C ARG A 410 -4.21 9.75 55.35
N ARG A 411 -5.13 10.49 55.97
CA ARG A 411 -4.87 11.81 56.52
C ARG A 411 -3.76 11.66 57.55
N ASP A 412 -2.51 11.67 57.12
CA ASP A 412 -1.41 12.07 58.01
C ASP A 412 -1.43 13.59 58.07
N ARG A 413 -2.37 14.10 58.87
CA ARG A 413 -2.28 15.42 59.50
C ARG A 413 -1.35 15.27 60.71
N GLY A 414 -0.04 15.21 60.44
CA GLY A 414 0.99 15.46 61.43
C GLY A 414 1.75 16.72 61.02
N PRO A 415 2.11 17.64 61.93
CA PRO A 415 2.94 18.78 61.60
C PRO A 415 4.38 18.29 61.40
N HIS A 416 4.66 17.73 60.21
CA HIS A 416 6.01 17.44 59.75
C HIS A 416 6.61 18.75 59.22
N TRP A 417 6.91 19.67 60.14
CA TRP A 417 7.63 20.93 59.87
C TRP A 417 9.12 20.71 59.55
N LEU A 418 9.61 19.47 59.64
CA LEU A 418 10.92 19.03 59.16
C LEU A 418 10.82 17.60 58.60
N ALA A 419 10.40 17.50 57.33
CA ALA A 419 10.72 16.35 56.49
C ALA A 419 11.50 16.88 55.28
N SER A 420 12.74 17.26 55.56
CA SER A 420 13.79 17.46 54.58
C SER A 420 14.16 16.12 53.95
N THR A 421 13.42 15.73 52.92
CA THR A 421 13.96 14.93 51.81
C THR A 421 14.03 15.83 50.59
N LEU A 422 14.94 16.80 50.67
CA LEU A 422 15.55 17.41 49.49
C LEU A 422 16.99 16.83 49.42
N PRO A 423 17.51 16.52 48.22
CA PRO A 423 17.97 17.61 47.37
C PRO A 423 17.73 17.41 45.86
N ARG A 424 16.78 18.18 45.31
CA ARG A 424 16.83 18.72 43.93
C ARG A 424 16.36 20.19 43.95
N GLY A 425 17.34 21.06 44.22
CA GLY A 425 17.46 22.45 43.78
C GLY A 425 16.38 23.44 44.21
N GLN A 426 16.77 24.48 44.96
CA GLN A 426 15.97 25.69 45.27
C GLN A 426 15.29 26.36 44.04
N TRP A 427 15.75 26.02 42.83
CA TRP A 427 15.20 26.37 41.52
C TRP A 427 13.82 25.74 41.24
N ALA A 428 13.54 24.55 41.81
CA ALA A 428 12.25 23.88 41.69
C ALA A 428 11.16 24.60 42.49
N LEU A 429 11.50 25.17 43.66
CA LEU A 429 10.54 25.96 44.45
C LEU A 429 10.12 27.23 43.70
N ALA A 430 11.07 27.93 43.07
CA ALA A 430 10.75 29.09 42.24
C ALA A 430 9.83 28.71 41.07
N PHE A 431 10.13 27.62 40.37
CA PHE A 431 9.27 27.12 39.29
C PHE A 431 7.89 26.67 39.78
N GLU A 432 7.80 25.99 40.92
CA GLU A 432 6.55 25.54 41.55
C GLU A 432 5.67 26.72 42.00
N VAL A 433 6.27 27.74 42.61
CA VAL A 433 5.59 28.97 43.00
C VAL A 433 5.07 29.69 41.77
N VAL A 434 5.89 29.86 40.72
CA VAL A 434 5.47 30.49 39.46
C VAL A 434 4.38 29.67 38.77
N ALA A 435 4.51 28.34 38.70
CA ALA A 435 3.52 27.44 38.14
C ALA A 435 2.17 27.57 38.86
N THR A 436 2.19 27.61 40.19
CA THR A 436 0.97 27.73 41.02
C THR A 436 0.31 29.10 40.86
N LEU A 437 1.12 30.17 40.83
CA LEU A 437 0.65 31.54 40.66
C LEU A 437 0.04 31.75 39.28
N THR A 438 0.73 31.27 38.23
CA THR A 438 0.30 31.45 36.84
C THR A 438 -0.86 30.56 36.45
N PHE A 439 -1.04 29.40 37.10
CA PHE A 439 -2.08 28.43 36.75
C PHE A 439 -3.47 29.04 36.64
N HIS A 440 -3.94 29.73 37.69
CA HIS A 440 -5.28 30.31 37.71
C HIS A 440 -5.44 31.42 36.66
N THR A 441 -4.41 32.25 36.48
CA THR A 441 -4.41 33.30 35.44
C THR A 441 -4.50 32.71 34.03
N VAL A 442 -3.74 31.66 33.76
CA VAL A 442 -3.76 30.98 32.45
C VAL A 442 -5.09 30.25 32.24
N LEU A 443 -5.70 29.69 33.28
CA LEU A 443 -7.05 29.09 33.21
C LEU A 443 -8.12 30.15 32.93
N VAL A 444 -8.02 31.33 33.54
CA VAL A 444 -8.93 32.45 33.23
C VAL A 444 -8.74 32.91 31.78
N LEU A 445 -7.48 33.02 31.31
CA LEU A 445 -7.19 33.33 29.91
C LEU A 445 -7.76 32.27 28.96
N SER A 446 -7.62 30.98 29.31
CA SER A 446 -8.17 29.85 28.57
C SER A 446 -9.68 29.94 28.39
N VAL A 447 -10.40 30.24 29.48
CA VAL A 447 -11.86 30.45 29.44
C VAL A 447 -12.22 31.72 28.68
N PHE A 448 -11.45 32.80 28.83
CA PHE A 448 -11.64 34.02 28.05
C PHE A 448 -11.51 33.76 26.54
N LEU A 449 -10.51 32.99 26.12
CA LEU A 449 -10.32 32.61 24.71
C LEU A 449 -11.48 31.80 24.15
N LEU A 450 -12.11 30.95 24.97
CA LEU A 450 -13.33 30.22 24.59
C LEU A 450 -14.50 31.19 24.32
N PHE A 451 -14.71 32.19 25.19
CA PHE A 451 -15.81 33.15 25.03
C PHE A 451 -15.60 34.16 23.91
N ILE A 452 -14.37 34.62 23.69
CA ILE A 452 -14.07 35.66 22.70
C ILE A 452 -14.00 35.12 21.28
N GLY A 453 -13.93 33.79 21.07
CA GLY A 453 -13.67 33.18 19.77
C GLY A 453 -14.66 33.57 18.66
N HIS A 454 -15.90 33.91 19.01
CA HIS A 454 -16.91 34.35 18.05
C HIS A 454 -16.68 35.78 17.53
N SER A 455 -16.11 36.65 18.36
CA SER A 455 -15.96 38.08 18.07
C SER A 455 -14.52 38.52 17.80
N GLY A 456 -13.54 37.75 18.26
CA GLY A 456 -12.12 37.99 18.11
C GLY A 456 -11.31 36.69 18.08
N VAL A 457 -10.01 36.82 18.25
CA VAL A 457 -9.06 35.71 18.08
C VAL A 457 -9.17 34.72 19.24
N GLY A 458 -9.51 33.46 18.95
CA GLY A 458 -9.73 32.45 20.00
C GLY A 458 -10.59 31.27 19.55
N GLY A 459 -11.27 30.65 20.51
CA GLY A 459 -12.18 29.51 20.28
C GLY A 459 -11.89 28.33 21.20
N GLY A 460 -12.74 27.32 21.12
CA GLY A 460 -12.69 26.13 21.99
C GLY A 460 -11.37 25.36 21.93
N PHE A 461 -10.80 25.19 20.72
CA PHE A 461 -9.54 24.47 20.54
C PHE A 461 -8.34 25.22 21.14
N ALA A 462 -8.18 26.50 20.82
CA ALA A 462 -7.08 27.33 21.34
C ALA A 462 -7.16 27.46 22.86
N GLY A 463 -8.35 27.74 23.40
CA GLY A 463 -8.59 27.73 24.85
C GLY A 463 -8.21 26.39 25.46
N GLY A 464 -8.66 25.27 24.86
CA GLY A 464 -8.36 23.93 25.35
C GLY A 464 -6.87 23.63 25.45
N ILE A 465 -6.07 24.06 24.46
CA ILE A 465 -4.61 23.92 24.52
C ILE A 465 -4.02 24.80 25.63
N VAL A 466 -4.48 26.04 25.81
CA VAL A 466 -4.00 26.93 26.87
C VAL A 466 -4.26 26.33 28.26
N ALA A 467 -5.45 25.79 28.50
CA ALA A 467 -5.73 25.01 29.73
C ALA A 467 -4.83 23.78 29.84
N GLY A 468 -4.63 23.04 28.74
CA GLY A 468 -3.70 21.90 28.69
C GLY A 468 -2.26 22.27 29.03
N LEU A 469 -1.77 23.41 28.55
CA LEU A 469 -0.44 23.94 28.87
C LEU A 469 -0.34 24.34 30.35
N ALA A 470 -1.38 24.93 30.93
CA ALA A 470 -1.42 25.22 32.36
C ALA A 470 -1.33 23.95 33.21
N ILE A 471 -2.04 22.89 32.81
CA ILE A 471 -1.96 21.55 33.43
C ILE A 471 -0.55 20.96 33.26
N THR A 472 0.04 21.14 32.08
CA THR A 472 1.40 20.68 31.76
C THR A 472 2.43 21.34 32.67
N VAL A 473 2.35 22.66 32.88
CA VAL A 473 3.24 23.41 33.78
C VAL A 473 3.14 22.87 35.20
N ARG A 474 1.94 22.58 35.71
CA ARG A 474 1.76 21.95 37.03
C ARG A 474 2.34 20.53 37.09
N TYR A 475 2.17 19.74 36.04
CA TYR A 475 2.78 18.42 35.95
C TYR A 475 4.32 18.50 35.98
N LEU A 476 4.92 19.45 35.26
CA LEU A 476 6.38 19.65 35.29
C LEU A 476 6.88 20.11 36.67
N ALA A 477 6.05 20.82 37.45
CA ALA A 477 6.43 21.37 38.75
C ALA A 477 6.41 20.32 39.88
N GLY A 478 5.35 19.50 39.97
CA GLY A 478 5.21 18.54 41.07
C GLY A 478 4.83 17.12 40.63
N GLY A 479 5.07 16.78 39.38
CA GLY A 479 4.95 15.44 38.84
C GLY A 479 3.51 14.88 38.87
N ARG A 480 3.42 13.56 38.98
CA ARG A 480 2.15 12.80 38.88
C ARG A 480 1.10 13.18 39.93
N ASN A 481 1.54 13.56 41.14
CA ASN A 481 0.64 13.87 42.25
C ASN A 481 -0.03 15.23 42.05
N GLU A 482 0.74 16.23 41.60
CA GLU A 482 0.19 17.56 41.25
C GLU A 482 -0.78 17.48 40.07
N LEU A 483 -0.50 16.65 39.07
CA LEU A 483 -1.42 16.42 37.95
C LEU A 483 -2.77 15.83 38.42
N ALA A 484 -2.74 14.86 39.34
CA ALA A 484 -3.94 14.27 39.90
C ALA A 484 -4.73 15.25 40.79
N ALA A 485 -4.04 16.15 41.49
CA ALA A 485 -4.66 17.21 42.29
C ALA A 485 -5.24 18.33 41.42
N ALA A 486 -4.59 18.67 40.29
CA ALA A 486 -5.03 19.72 39.38
C ALA A 486 -6.29 19.34 38.60
N VAL A 487 -6.36 18.11 38.09
CA VAL A 487 -7.53 17.60 37.36
C VAL A 487 -7.92 16.21 37.89
N PRO A 488 -8.86 16.14 38.86
CA PRO A 488 -9.26 14.89 39.51
C PRO A 488 -10.14 14.00 38.62
N MET A 489 -10.57 14.50 37.46
CA MET A 489 -11.38 13.73 36.50
C MET A 489 -10.50 12.81 35.64
N HIS A 490 -11.10 11.74 35.12
CA HIS A 490 -10.40 10.86 34.19
C HIS A 490 -10.41 11.49 32.80
N ALA A 491 -9.27 11.45 32.11
CA ALA A 491 -9.12 12.03 30.78
C ALA A 491 -10.13 11.46 29.77
N GLY A 492 -10.38 10.15 29.80
CA GLY A 492 -11.40 9.50 28.98
C GLY A 492 -12.83 10.02 29.22
N VAL A 493 -13.16 10.43 30.45
CA VAL A 493 -14.47 11.04 30.76
C VAL A 493 -14.55 12.44 30.17
N LEU A 494 -13.49 13.25 30.28
CA LEU A 494 -13.47 14.58 29.67
C LEU A 494 -13.62 14.49 28.15
N MET A 495 -12.86 13.62 27.50
CA MET A 495 -12.98 13.39 26.05
C MET A 495 -14.37 12.90 25.65
N GLY A 496 -14.94 11.95 26.40
CA GLY A 496 -16.28 11.44 26.13
C GLY A 496 -17.38 12.49 26.30
N VAL A 497 -17.30 13.28 27.37
CA VAL A 497 -18.23 14.39 27.63
C VAL A 497 -18.09 15.48 26.57
N GLY A 498 -16.86 15.89 26.24
CA GLY A 498 -16.61 16.91 25.24
C GLY A 498 -17.12 16.50 23.85
N LEU A 499 -16.83 15.27 23.42
CA LEU A 499 -17.31 14.74 22.14
C LEU A 499 -18.83 14.56 22.12
N THR A 500 -19.42 14.11 23.22
CA THR A 500 -20.88 13.97 23.33
C THR A 500 -21.54 15.34 23.29
N LEU A 501 -20.97 16.35 23.96
CA LEU A 501 -21.49 17.72 23.97
C LEU A 501 -21.43 18.35 22.58
N SER A 502 -20.30 18.25 21.88
CA SER A 502 -20.16 18.78 20.52
C SER A 502 -21.07 18.05 19.53
N THR A 503 -21.13 16.72 19.59
CA THR A 503 -22.02 15.92 18.71
C THR A 503 -23.49 16.17 18.99
N ALA A 504 -23.90 16.25 20.26
CA ALA A 504 -25.29 16.57 20.61
C ALA A 504 -25.69 17.96 20.12
N THR A 505 -24.78 18.93 20.25
CA THR A 505 -25.00 20.31 19.77
C THR A 505 -25.08 20.34 18.24
N ALA A 506 -24.20 19.63 17.55
CA ALA A 506 -24.24 19.46 16.10
C ALA A 506 -25.56 18.86 15.59
N LEU A 507 -26.14 17.90 16.33
CA LEU A 507 -27.40 17.26 15.95
C LEU A 507 -28.64 18.01 16.44
N ALA A 508 -28.49 19.02 17.30
CA ALA A 508 -29.62 19.71 17.92
C ALA A 508 -30.54 20.38 16.89
N GLY A 509 -29.99 20.91 15.79
CA GLY A 509 -30.76 21.52 14.70
C GLY A 509 -31.82 20.58 14.09
N LEU A 510 -31.53 19.27 14.03
CA LEU A 510 -32.47 18.27 13.51
C LEU A 510 -33.77 18.19 14.31
N LEU A 511 -33.70 18.45 15.63
CA LEU A 511 -34.89 18.47 16.51
C LEU A 511 -35.86 19.60 16.17
N PHE A 512 -35.38 20.64 15.47
CA PHE A 512 -36.15 21.81 15.06
C PHE A 512 -36.44 21.82 13.55
N GLY A 513 -36.26 20.69 12.85
CA GLY A 513 -36.49 20.58 11.41
C GLY A 513 -35.44 21.28 10.54
N ARG A 514 -34.30 21.66 11.12
CA ARG A 514 -33.15 22.26 10.43
C ARG A 514 -32.14 21.18 10.01
N ALA A 515 -31.15 21.56 9.22
CA ALA A 515 -30.08 20.64 8.86
C ALA A 515 -29.19 20.31 10.07
N ALA A 516 -28.50 19.15 10.02
CA ALA A 516 -27.45 18.87 11.00
C ALA A 516 -26.32 19.91 10.87
N LEU A 517 -25.74 20.29 12.01
CA LEU A 517 -24.73 21.36 12.17
C LEU A 517 -25.23 22.76 11.82
N GLU A 518 -26.52 22.95 11.56
CA GLU A 518 -27.08 24.29 11.47
C GLU A 518 -27.25 24.86 12.88
N MET A 519 -26.44 25.88 13.19
CA MET A 519 -26.32 26.40 14.54
C MET A 519 -27.48 27.34 14.88
N LEU A 520 -28.05 27.16 16.06
CA LEU A 520 -29.17 27.96 16.55
C LEU A 520 -28.61 29.19 17.28
N ALA A 521 -29.17 30.37 16.98
CA ALA A 521 -28.83 31.61 17.66
C ALA A 521 -30.10 32.32 18.15
N THR A 522 -30.03 32.89 19.34
CA THR A 522 -31.11 33.66 19.97
C THR A 522 -30.52 34.88 20.67
N ASP A 523 -31.13 36.03 20.44
CA ASP A 523 -30.72 37.27 21.10
C ASP A 523 -31.47 37.44 22.41
N VAL A 524 -30.74 37.43 23.52
CA VAL A 524 -31.30 37.62 24.85
C VAL A 524 -30.85 38.97 25.38
N THR A 525 -31.80 39.79 25.81
CA THR A 525 -31.50 41.09 26.41
C THR A 525 -31.40 40.92 27.92
N VAL A 526 -30.19 41.05 28.48
CA VAL A 526 -29.95 40.89 29.91
C VAL A 526 -29.84 42.28 30.57
N PRO A 527 -30.61 42.57 31.63
CA PRO A 527 -30.47 43.83 32.37
C PRO A 527 -29.03 43.98 32.87
N LEU A 528 -28.46 45.19 32.78
CA LEU A 528 -27.05 45.56 33.06
C LEU A 528 -25.99 45.17 32.00
N VAL A 529 -26.18 44.13 31.18
CA VAL A 529 -25.14 43.60 30.27
C VAL A 529 -25.39 43.96 28.80
N GLY A 530 -26.64 44.24 28.42
CA GLY A 530 -27.03 44.59 27.05
C GLY A 530 -27.60 43.41 26.25
N HIS A 531 -27.57 43.51 24.92
CA HIS A 531 -28.02 42.44 24.03
C HIS A 531 -26.92 41.37 23.89
N LEU A 532 -27.18 40.15 24.35
CA LEU A 532 -26.28 39.00 24.21
C LEU A 532 -26.80 38.08 23.10
N HIS A 533 -26.01 37.94 22.03
CA HIS A 533 -26.24 36.88 21.03
C HIS A 533 -25.80 35.54 21.62
N LEU A 534 -26.75 34.71 22.04
CA LEU A 534 -26.48 33.36 22.53
C LEU A 534 -26.62 32.38 21.38
N SER A 535 -25.51 31.74 21.01
CA SER A 535 -25.48 30.73 19.96
C SER A 535 -25.07 29.36 20.51
N THR A 536 -25.61 28.30 19.92
CA THR A 536 -25.16 26.93 20.17
C THR A 536 -23.68 26.72 19.80
N ASN A 537 -23.08 27.63 19.02
CA ASN A 537 -21.64 27.63 18.70
C ASN A 537 -20.78 27.57 19.96
N LEU A 538 -21.14 28.30 21.01
CA LEU A 538 -20.37 28.31 22.25
C LEU A 538 -20.41 26.95 22.96
N ILE A 539 -21.55 26.24 22.90
CA ILE A 539 -21.70 24.91 23.50
C ILE A 539 -20.92 23.87 22.69
N PHE A 540 -20.95 23.99 21.36
CA PHE A 540 -20.14 23.17 20.47
C PHE A 540 -18.64 23.36 20.77
N ASP A 541 -18.19 24.61 20.86
CA ASP A 541 -16.81 24.97 21.21
C ASP A 541 -16.42 24.54 22.62
N LEU A 542 -17.34 24.61 23.58
CA LEU A 542 -17.12 24.07 24.92
C LEU A 542 -16.89 22.56 24.88
N GLY A 543 -17.61 21.83 24.01
CA GLY A 543 -17.37 20.41 23.77
C GLY A 543 -15.95 20.15 23.26
N VAL A 544 -15.52 20.90 22.25
CA VAL A 544 -14.15 20.84 21.69
C VAL A 544 -13.11 21.17 22.77
N TYR A 545 -13.33 22.24 23.53
CA TYR A 545 -12.48 22.67 24.64
C TYR A 545 -12.25 21.55 25.67
N VAL A 546 -13.34 20.93 26.15
CA VAL A 546 -13.26 19.87 27.15
C VAL A 546 -12.54 18.64 26.58
N SER A 547 -12.77 18.30 25.31
CA SER A 547 -12.07 17.20 24.65
C SER A 547 -10.57 17.44 24.52
N VAL A 548 -10.14 18.65 24.15
CA VAL A 548 -8.72 19.01 24.04
C VAL A 548 -8.03 18.98 25.41
N VAL A 549 -8.67 19.51 26.46
CA VAL A 549 -8.16 19.42 27.83
C VAL A 549 -8.00 17.96 28.26
N GLY A 550 -9.01 17.12 27.96
CA GLY A 550 -8.95 15.69 28.20
C GLY A 550 -7.79 15.01 27.46
N MET A 551 -7.57 15.34 26.19
CA MET A 551 -6.45 14.84 25.40
C MET A 551 -5.10 15.17 26.04
N VAL A 552 -4.85 16.46 26.32
CA VAL A 552 -3.55 16.87 26.90
C VAL A 552 -3.31 16.18 28.23
N GLN A 553 -4.35 16.09 29.07
CA GLN A 553 -4.26 15.36 30.33
C GLN A 553 -3.90 13.88 30.13
N ASP A 554 -4.52 13.18 29.18
CA ASP A 554 -4.25 11.76 28.94
C ASP A 554 -2.83 11.54 28.45
N VAL A 555 -2.40 12.39 27.53
CA VAL A 555 -1.06 12.39 26.95
C VAL A 555 0.01 12.61 28.04
N LEU A 556 -0.20 13.54 28.98
CA LEU A 556 0.70 13.74 30.12
C LEU A 556 0.71 12.55 31.08
N ARG A 557 -0.45 11.92 31.32
CA ARG A 557 -0.54 10.72 32.17
C ARG A 557 0.19 9.53 31.53
N GLY A 558 -0.02 9.30 30.24
CA GLY A 558 0.58 8.21 29.50
C GLY A 558 2.08 8.40 29.24
N LEU A 559 2.49 9.54 28.69
CA LEU A 559 3.89 9.77 28.30
C LEU A 559 4.76 10.35 29.42
N GLY A 560 4.16 11.05 30.37
CA GLY A 560 4.85 11.58 31.53
C GLY A 560 4.85 10.59 32.69
N ALA A 561 3.70 10.50 33.37
CA ALA A 561 3.60 9.82 34.66
C ALA A 561 3.84 8.30 34.60
N GLU A 562 3.42 7.61 33.53
CA GLU A 562 3.69 6.17 33.39
C GLU A 562 5.16 5.89 33.03
N LEU A 563 5.79 6.74 32.21
CA LEU A 563 7.23 6.63 31.96
C LEU A 563 8.04 6.87 33.24
N ASP A 564 7.66 7.84 34.07
CA ASP A 564 8.31 8.08 35.37
C ASP A 564 8.29 6.81 36.23
N ARG A 565 7.14 6.13 36.30
CA ARG A 565 7.01 4.86 37.05
C ARG A 565 7.89 3.74 36.49
N GLN A 566 8.03 3.65 35.16
CA GLN A 566 8.90 2.64 34.54
C GLN A 566 10.36 2.90 34.88
N ILE A 567 10.78 4.16 34.90
CA ILE A 567 12.14 4.57 35.30
C ILE A 567 12.38 4.21 36.77
N ASP A 568 11.44 4.55 37.65
CA ASP A 568 11.53 4.21 39.08
C ASP A 568 11.65 2.68 39.26
N ALA A 569 10.85 1.89 38.54
CA ALA A 569 10.86 0.43 38.62
C ALA A 569 12.13 -0.23 38.03
N GLU A 570 12.70 0.32 36.96
CA GLU A 570 13.98 -0.15 36.37
C GLU A 570 15.18 0.24 37.23
N GLY A 571 15.10 1.33 38.00
CA GLY A 571 16.16 1.77 38.93
C GLY A 571 16.20 1.01 40.26
N GLU A 572 15.11 0.33 40.63
CA GLU A 572 15.01 -0.50 41.84
C GLU A 572 15.44 -1.97 41.59
N SER A 573 15.58 -2.40 40.34
CA SER A 573 16.06 -3.73 39.93
C SER A 573 17.55 -3.74 39.61
#